data_AF-A0A9W7L7H5-F1
#
_entry.id   AF-A0A9W7L7H5-F1
#
_cell.length_a   1.000
_cell.length_b   1.000
_cell.length_c   1.000
_cell.angle_alpha   90.00
_cell.angle_beta   90.00
_cell.angle_gamma   90.00
#
_symmetry.space_group_name_H-M   'P 1'
#
loop_
_entity.id
_entity.type
_entity.pdbx_description
1 polymer ?
#
loop_
_entity_poly.entity_id
_entity_poly.type
_entity_poly.pdbx_seq_one_letter_code
_entity_poly.pdbx_strand_id
1 'polypeptide(L)'
;MNTLPIYLLVLLVLISSPVYIHSQSLDDVKASLISQISSATSFSDLPTLVPPPKPVFSPIIVVGGGLSGLTASLYLLEAGHTVTLIDREGFLGGNSAKASSGINGAYTTFQEQENVEDSNERFLEDTVKSSGRGGEGITGELVRRMVEGSKEAVEWLLDRASIPPPILVGQMGGHTSSRTHRPLSGLAGAAFISGLEKAVMKYREDGQLKVMTGTRVVETEKVREGGEGDERSESRKGTNGAFTTGDGIKLARHAGAGTVDMEMVQVHPTGFSDVPTGFSDTPGRSLILCAEILRGAGSVLLDRGGSRFVDELETRKHVTDKMNNRGQVEYAIVVPPHAAEATVTHMNIYTGKGLLHEVEGMEGVRDYIKVRLNGGKEPVEIHDTFKMPINETSTIPRSAPTVL
;
A
#
# COMPACT_ATOMS: atom_id res chain seq x y z
N MET A 1 13.16 -11.39 -44.99
CA MET A 1 12.49 -10.51 -44.01
C MET A 1 12.85 -11.04 -42.64
N ASN A 2 13.76 -10.38 -41.93
CA ASN A 2 14.20 -10.81 -40.60
C ASN A 2 13.14 -10.40 -39.58
N THR A 3 12.31 -11.36 -39.17
CA THR A 3 11.45 -11.23 -37.99
C THR A 3 12.33 -11.25 -36.75
N LEU A 4 12.62 -10.08 -36.19
CA LEU A 4 13.20 -9.96 -34.86
C LEU A 4 12.16 -10.47 -33.83
N PRO A 5 12.50 -11.42 -32.96
CA PRO A 5 11.59 -11.88 -31.91
C PRO A 5 11.29 -10.73 -30.93
N ILE A 6 10.01 -10.47 -30.69
CA ILE A 6 9.53 -9.58 -29.63
C ILE A 6 9.49 -10.40 -28.34
N TYR A 7 10.38 -10.09 -27.39
CA TYR A 7 10.35 -10.70 -26.06
C TYR A 7 9.41 -9.90 -25.16
N LEU A 8 8.25 -10.47 -24.85
CA LEU A 8 7.30 -9.91 -23.89
C LEU A 8 7.68 -10.35 -22.47
N LEU A 9 8.39 -9.50 -21.73
CA LEU A 9 8.55 -9.66 -20.28
C LEU A 9 7.34 -9.01 -19.59
N VAL A 10 6.29 -9.79 -19.29
CA VAL A 10 5.23 -9.36 -18.38
C VAL A 10 5.80 -9.41 -16.97
N LEU A 11 6.27 -8.27 -16.47
CA LEU A 11 6.69 -8.15 -15.08
C LEU A 11 5.45 -8.07 -14.19
N LEU A 12 4.91 -9.23 -13.81
CA LEU A 12 4.14 -9.33 -12.57
C LEU A 12 5.15 -9.17 -11.44
N VAL A 13 5.12 -8.01 -10.78
CA VAL A 13 6.12 -7.61 -9.78
C VAL A 13 6.13 -8.61 -8.61
N LEU A 14 6.98 -9.64 -8.75
CA LEU A 14 7.52 -10.46 -7.68
C LEU A 14 9.02 -10.12 -7.63
N ILE A 15 9.46 -9.76 -6.43
CA ILE A 15 10.78 -9.20 -6.13
C ILE A 15 11.89 -10.17 -6.57
N SER A 16 12.67 -9.82 -7.59
CA SER A 16 14.12 -10.13 -7.68
C SER A 16 14.73 -9.56 -8.98
N SER A 17 16.01 -9.18 -8.88
CA SER A 17 16.81 -8.37 -9.79
C SER A 17 16.97 -8.91 -11.23
N PRO A 18 17.02 -8.05 -12.27
CA PRO A 18 17.44 -8.47 -13.60
C PRO A 18 18.98 -8.49 -13.76
N VAL A 19 19.47 -9.55 -14.40
CA VAL A 19 20.87 -9.73 -14.84
C VAL A 19 21.07 -9.03 -16.18
N TYR A 20 22.14 -8.23 -16.30
CA TYR A 20 22.49 -7.48 -17.52
C TYR A 20 23.37 -8.29 -18.48
N ILE A 21 23.14 -8.14 -19.78
CA ILE A 21 24.11 -8.49 -20.83
C ILE A 21 24.35 -7.22 -21.66
N HIS A 22 25.58 -6.70 -21.62
CA HIS A 22 26.02 -5.52 -22.38
C HIS A 22 26.43 -5.94 -23.79
N SER A 23 25.95 -5.26 -24.84
CA SER A 23 26.27 -5.56 -26.24
C SER A 23 27.10 -4.45 -26.90
N GLN A 24 28.25 -4.11 -26.32
CA GLN A 24 29.44 -3.56 -27.01
C GLN A 24 30.59 -3.48 -26.01
N SER A 25 31.79 -3.95 -26.41
CA SER A 25 32.99 -3.90 -25.57
C SER A 25 33.49 -2.46 -25.45
N LEU A 26 33.74 -2.00 -24.22
CA LEU A 26 34.36 -0.70 -23.93
C LEU A 26 35.72 -0.52 -24.63
N ASP A 27 36.39 -1.63 -24.97
CA ASP A 27 37.70 -1.60 -25.61
C ASP A 27 37.60 -1.21 -27.10
N ASP A 28 36.52 -1.59 -27.79
CA ASP A 28 36.31 -1.25 -29.21
C ASP A 28 36.01 0.25 -29.38
N VAL A 29 35.24 0.83 -28.47
CA VAL A 29 34.95 2.27 -28.45
C VAL A 29 36.23 3.08 -28.21
N LYS A 30 37.07 2.64 -27.26
CA LYS A 30 38.35 3.30 -26.97
C LYS A 30 39.30 3.24 -28.16
N ALA A 31 39.43 2.09 -28.82
CA ALA A 31 40.30 1.94 -29.98
C ALA A 31 39.89 2.85 -31.14
N SER A 32 38.58 2.95 -31.43
CA SER A 32 38.06 3.84 -32.47
C SER A 32 38.31 5.33 -32.15
N LEU A 33 38.11 5.75 -30.89
CA LEU A 33 38.32 7.14 -30.49
C LEU A 33 39.81 7.53 -30.56
N ILE A 34 40.70 6.65 -30.09
CA ILE A 34 42.15 6.86 -30.14
C ILE A 34 42.64 6.99 -31.58
N SER A 35 42.13 6.15 -32.49
CA SER A 35 42.46 6.23 -33.92
C SER A 35 42.04 7.56 -34.54
N GLN A 36 40.85 8.06 -34.23
CA GLN A 36 40.32 9.31 -34.78
C GLN A 36 41.06 10.54 -34.24
N ILE A 37 41.39 10.55 -32.95
CA ILE A 37 42.19 11.62 -32.32
C ILE A 37 43.61 11.62 -32.88
N SER A 38 44.20 10.46 -33.10
CA SER A 38 45.57 10.32 -33.59
C SER A 38 45.71 10.68 -35.08
N SER A 39 44.61 10.70 -35.84
CA SER A 39 44.57 11.13 -37.24
C SER A 39 44.19 12.61 -37.45
N ALA A 40 43.79 13.33 -36.40
CA ALA A 40 43.35 14.72 -36.51
C ALA A 40 44.56 15.66 -36.69
N THR A 41 44.54 16.48 -37.74
CA THR A 41 45.61 17.46 -38.05
C THR A 41 45.27 18.89 -37.65
N SER A 42 44.01 19.14 -37.29
CA SER A 42 43.47 20.41 -36.83
C SER A 42 42.32 20.18 -35.85
N PHE A 43 41.95 21.20 -35.08
CA PHE A 43 40.86 21.11 -34.11
C PHE A 43 39.50 20.82 -34.77
N SER A 44 39.30 21.26 -36.01
CA SER A 44 38.12 20.93 -36.81
C SER A 44 38.04 19.47 -37.25
N ASP A 45 39.16 18.73 -37.21
CA ASP A 45 39.22 17.31 -37.58
C ASP A 45 38.85 16.40 -36.39
N LEU A 46 38.70 16.96 -35.18
CA LEU A 46 38.27 16.21 -34.02
C LEU A 46 36.79 15.81 -34.17
N PRO A 47 36.43 14.55 -33.90
CA PRO A 47 35.05 14.13 -33.95
C PRO A 47 34.23 14.95 -32.94
N THR A 48 33.11 15.51 -33.40
CA THR A 48 32.12 16.03 -32.46
C THR A 48 31.64 14.84 -31.64
N LEU A 49 31.78 14.91 -30.32
CA LEU A 49 31.25 13.89 -29.41
C LEU A 49 29.72 13.93 -29.49
N VAL A 50 29.17 13.19 -30.44
CA VAL A 50 27.73 12.90 -30.46
C VAL A 50 27.53 11.82 -29.40
N PRO A 51 26.73 12.08 -28.35
CA PRO A 51 26.41 11.03 -27.39
C PRO A 51 25.85 9.83 -28.15
N PRO A 52 26.28 8.60 -27.84
CA PRO A 52 25.76 7.41 -28.52
C PRO A 52 24.23 7.44 -28.44
N PRO A 53 23.52 7.06 -29.53
CA PRO A 53 22.07 6.97 -29.48
C PRO A 53 21.67 6.06 -28.31
N LYS A 54 20.69 6.49 -27.50
CA LYS A 54 20.20 5.69 -26.37
C LYS A 54 19.89 4.28 -26.89
N PRO A 55 20.38 3.22 -26.23
CA PRO A 55 20.12 1.84 -26.67
C PRO A 55 18.62 1.62 -26.82
N VAL A 56 18.20 1.17 -28.01
CA VAL A 56 16.80 0.86 -28.30
C VAL A 56 16.52 -0.54 -27.73
N PHE A 57 16.24 -0.60 -26.42
CA PHE A 57 15.66 -1.79 -25.83
C PHE A 57 14.22 -1.96 -26.33
N SER A 58 13.76 -3.20 -26.51
CA SER A 58 12.33 -3.45 -26.68
C SER A 58 11.59 -2.81 -25.50
N PRO A 59 10.53 -2.01 -25.74
CA PRO A 59 9.85 -1.31 -24.67
C PRO A 59 9.26 -2.32 -23.68
N ILE A 60 9.58 -2.14 -22.39
CA ILE A 60 9.03 -2.98 -21.32
C ILE A 60 7.63 -2.47 -21.01
N ILE A 61 6.63 -3.36 -21.03
CA ILE A 61 5.25 -3.00 -20.71
C ILE A 61 4.99 -3.31 -19.23
N VAL A 62 4.58 -2.28 -18.49
CA VAL A 62 4.14 -2.40 -17.10
C VAL A 62 2.63 -2.23 -17.06
N VAL A 63 1.92 -3.18 -16.45
CA VAL A 63 0.45 -3.21 -16.41
C VAL A 63 -0.03 -2.90 -14.99
N GLY A 64 -0.73 -1.77 -14.85
CA GLY A 64 -1.27 -1.23 -13.60
C GLY A 64 -0.41 -0.09 -13.05
N GLY A 65 -1.00 1.09 -12.89
CA GLY A 65 -0.38 2.31 -12.37
C GLY A 65 -0.49 2.48 -10.86
N GLY A 66 -0.68 1.40 -10.10
CA GLY A 66 -0.62 1.42 -8.64
C GLY A 66 0.81 1.54 -8.11
N LEU A 67 1.00 1.41 -6.79
CA LEU A 67 2.32 1.55 -6.16
C LEU A 67 3.36 0.62 -6.79
N SER A 68 3.04 -0.67 -6.95
CA SER A 68 3.97 -1.65 -7.52
C SER A 68 4.37 -1.34 -8.97
N GLY A 69 3.42 -0.92 -9.81
CA GLY A 69 3.71 -0.60 -11.21
C GLY A 69 4.45 0.71 -11.38
N LEU A 70 4.17 1.73 -10.56
CA LEU A 70 4.96 2.96 -10.53
C LEU A 70 6.39 2.71 -10.03
N THR A 71 6.56 1.94 -8.96
CA THR A 71 7.88 1.54 -8.46
C THR A 71 8.67 0.75 -9.51
N ALA A 72 8.06 -0.26 -10.14
CA ALA A 72 8.69 -1.03 -11.20
C ALA A 72 9.08 -0.15 -12.40
N SER A 73 8.18 0.74 -12.82
CA SER A 73 8.45 1.67 -13.91
C SER A 73 9.64 2.57 -13.58
N LEU A 74 9.66 3.17 -12.39
CA LEU A 74 10.75 4.07 -11.98
C LEU A 74 12.10 3.33 -11.93
N TYR A 75 12.10 2.12 -11.35
CA TYR A 75 13.31 1.30 -11.28
C TYR A 75 13.87 0.97 -12.67
N LEU A 76 12.99 0.59 -13.61
CA LEU A 76 13.36 0.30 -15.00
C LEU A 76 13.84 1.55 -15.76
N LEU A 77 13.17 2.69 -15.56
CA LEU A 77 13.55 3.96 -16.19
C LEU A 77 14.92 4.46 -15.72
N GLU A 78 15.24 4.29 -14.44
CA GLU A 78 16.55 4.65 -13.89
C GLU A 78 17.68 3.71 -14.34
N ALA A 79 17.33 2.46 -14.62
CA ALA A 79 18.22 1.52 -15.30
C ALA A 79 18.43 1.86 -16.79
N GLY A 80 17.75 2.88 -17.34
CA GLY A 80 17.86 3.32 -18.73
C GLY A 80 17.00 2.53 -19.71
N HIS A 81 16.01 1.77 -19.24
CA HIS A 81 15.05 1.09 -20.10
C HIS A 81 13.94 2.03 -20.56
N THR A 82 13.34 1.72 -21.71
CA THR A 82 12.10 2.36 -22.16
C THR A 82 10.91 1.61 -21.60
N VAL A 83 9.96 2.32 -20.99
CA VAL A 83 8.78 1.76 -20.32
C VAL A 83 7.50 2.27 -20.97
N THR A 84 6.57 1.35 -21.25
CA THR A 84 5.16 1.67 -21.51
C THR A 84 4.33 1.29 -20.29
N LEU A 85 3.91 2.27 -19.50
CA LEU A 85 3.03 2.07 -18.35
C LEU A 85 1.57 2.17 -18.79
N ILE A 86 0.80 1.11 -18.55
CA ILE A 86 -0.61 1.01 -18.93
C ILE A 86 -1.48 0.93 -17.67
N ASP A 87 -2.49 1.77 -17.58
CA ASP A 87 -3.54 1.67 -16.56
C ASP A 87 -4.93 1.64 -17.22
N ARG A 88 -5.79 0.77 -16.69
CA ARG A 88 -7.17 0.63 -17.16
C ARG A 88 -8.00 1.86 -16.82
N GLU A 89 -7.74 2.47 -15.67
CA GLU A 89 -8.47 3.64 -15.21
C GLU A 89 -7.94 4.91 -15.89
N GLY A 90 -8.73 5.97 -15.90
CA GLY A 90 -8.33 7.27 -16.48
C GLY A 90 -7.21 7.98 -15.71
N PHE A 91 -6.79 7.45 -14.56
CA PHE A 91 -5.80 8.01 -13.64
C PHE A 91 -4.95 6.88 -13.02
N LEU A 92 -3.75 7.22 -12.55
CA LEU A 92 -2.84 6.28 -11.87
C LEU A 92 -3.17 6.19 -10.36
N GLY A 93 -2.71 5.12 -9.72
CA GLY A 93 -2.71 4.98 -8.26
C GLY A 93 -3.53 3.83 -7.70
N GLY A 94 -4.59 3.41 -8.39
CA GLY A 94 -5.43 2.26 -7.98
C GLY A 94 -5.87 2.30 -6.50
N ASN A 95 -5.85 1.14 -5.82
CA ASN A 95 -6.11 1.08 -4.38
C ASN A 95 -4.96 1.66 -3.54
N SER A 96 -3.74 1.68 -4.07
CA SER A 96 -2.58 2.21 -3.36
C SER A 96 -2.75 3.69 -3.01
N ALA A 97 -3.36 4.49 -3.89
CA ALA A 97 -3.66 5.90 -3.62
C ALA A 97 -4.66 6.09 -2.45
N LYS A 98 -5.44 5.05 -2.12
CA LYS A 98 -6.41 5.07 -1.01
C LYS A 98 -5.80 4.60 0.32
N ALA A 99 -4.58 4.07 0.31
CA ALA A 99 -3.92 3.61 1.52
C ALA A 99 -3.71 4.80 2.47
N SER A 100 -4.09 4.62 3.74
CA SER A 100 -4.10 5.70 4.72
C SER A 100 -2.92 5.62 5.69
N SER A 101 -2.70 4.44 6.28
CA SER A 101 -1.84 4.28 7.45
C SER A 101 -0.34 4.41 7.15
N GLY A 102 0.16 3.87 6.05
CA GLY A 102 1.59 3.90 5.72
C GLY A 102 2.13 2.62 5.10
N ILE A 103 3.46 2.49 5.10
CA ILE A 103 4.21 1.33 4.60
C ILE A 103 5.07 0.73 5.73
N ASN A 104 5.09 -0.59 5.84
CA ASN A 104 5.86 -1.26 6.88
C ASN A 104 7.34 -1.41 6.49
N GLY A 105 8.24 -1.13 7.43
CA GLY A 105 9.66 -1.46 7.31
C GLY A 105 10.29 -1.62 8.70
N ALA A 106 11.20 -2.59 8.86
CA ALA A 106 11.88 -2.80 10.13
C ALA A 106 13.32 -2.28 10.07
N TYR A 107 13.84 -1.91 11.24
CA TYR A 107 15.21 -1.43 11.43
C TYR A 107 15.56 -0.20 10.57
N THR A 108 14.58 0.68 10.33
CA THR A 108 14.76 1.88 9.51
C THR A 108 15.45 3.01 10.28
N THR A 109 16.06 3.94 9.55
CA THR A 109 16.62 5.17 10.15
C THR A 109 15.57 6.01 10.87
N PHE A 110 14.31 5.95 10.45
CA PHE A 110 13.20 6.68 11.10
C PHE A 110 12.77 6.03 12.42
N GLN A 111 12.82 4.70 12.52
CA GLN A 111 12.60 4.00 13.80
C GLN A 111 13.69 4.37 14.81
N GLU A 112 14.95 4.44 14.38
CA GLU A 112 16.08 4.85 15.23
C GLU A 112 15.91 6.29 15.76
N GLN A 113 15.47 7.23 14.91
CA GLN A 113 15.20 8.62 15.29
C GLN A 113 14.10 8.75 16.37
N GLU A 114 13.11 7.87 16.34
CA GLU A 114 12.00 7.81 17.31
C GLU A 114 12.30 6.87 18.50
N ASN A 115 13.53 6.36 18.63
CA ASN A 115 13.95 5.39 19.64
C ASN A 115 13.08 4.11 19.67
N VAL A 116 12.62 3.65 18.50
CA VAL A 116 11.83 2.43 18.35
C VAL A 116 12.75 1.24 18.08
N GLU A 117 12.82 0.29 19.01
CA GLU A 117 13.53 -0.97 18.82
C GLU A 117 12.69 -1.98 18.01
N ASP A 118 13.20 -2.37 16.86
CA ASP A 118 12.60 -3.38 15.98
C ASP A 118 13.69 -4.19 15.26
N SER A 119 13.31 -5.33 14.68
CA SER A 119 14.24 -6.15 13.89
C SER A 119 13.51 -6.89 12.77
N ASN A 120 14.27 -7.38 11.81
CA ASN A 120 13.75 -8.24 10.74
C ASN A 120 13.14 -9.52 11.32
N GLU A 121 13.73 -10.09 12.37
CA GLU A 121 13.20 -11.27 13.06
C GLU A 121 11.83 -10.99 13.68
N ARG A 122 11.69 -9.88 14.42
CA ARG A 122 10.39 -9.49 15.00
C ARG A 122 9.34 -9.24 13.92
N PHE A 123 9.70 -8.54 12.84
CA PHE A 123 8.78 -8.28 11.74
C PHE A 123 8.39 -9.58 10.99
N LEU A 124 9.31 -10.51 10.83
CA LEU A 124 9.04 -11.84 10.27
C LEU A 124 8.08 -12.64 11.14
N GLU A 125 8.34 -12.71 12.45
CA GLU A 125 7.49 -13.41 13.42
C GLU A 125 6.06 -12.86 13.42
N ASP A 126 5.90 -11.52 13.46
CA ASP A 126 4.61 -10.86 13.39
C ASP A 126 3.87 -11.15 12.10
N THR A 127 4.59 -11.14 10.96
CA THR A 127 4.00 -11.41 9.64
C THR A 127 3.53 -12.86 9.53
N VAL A 128 4.36 -13.82 9.96
CA VAL A 128 4.01 -15.25 9.96
C VAL A 128 2.80 -15.49 10.88
N LYS A 129 2.85 -14.98 12.12
CA LYS A 129 1.74 -15.07 13.08
C LYS A 129 0.44 -14.49 12.52
N SER A 130 0.51 -13.34 11.85
CA SER A 130 -0.66 -12.65 11.29
C SER A 130 -1.20 -13.30 10.01
N SER A 131 -0.38 -14.05 9.27
CA SER A 131 -0.76 -14.66 8.00
C SER A 131 -1.78 -15.80 8.13
N GLY A 132 -1.87 -16.42 9.32
CA GLY A 132 -2.63 -17.67 9.52
C GLY A 132 -1.96 -18.90 8.90
N ARG A 133 -0.69 -18.79 8.48
CA ARG A 133 0.13 -19.87 7.91
C ARG A 133 1.49 -19.94 8.62
N GLY A 134 2.21 -21.04 8.39
CA GLY A 134 3.62 -21.17 8.76
C GLY A 134 4.53 -20.38 7.82
N GLY A 135 5.76 -20.11 8.26
CA GLY A 135 6.79 -19.39 7.48
C GLY A 135 7.57 -20.28 6.50
N GLU A 136 6.98 -21.37 6.03
CA GLU A 136 7.61 -22.38 5.16
C GLU A 136 7.18 -22.24 3.70
N GLY A 137 7.89 -22.93 2.81
CA GLY A 137 7.63 -22.94 1.37
C GLY A 137 7.88 -21.59 0.69
N ILE A 138 7.41 -21.47 -0.55
CA ILE A 138 7.64 -20.28 -1.40
C ILE A 138 7.06 -19.01 -0.77
N THR A 139 5.88 -19.08 -0.14
CA THR A 139 5.28 -17.92 0.54
C THR A 139 6.14 -17.47 1.71
N GLY A 140 6.67 -18.40 2.50
CA GLY A 140 7.59 -18.10 3.60
C GLY A 140 8.90 -17.45 3.14
N GLU A 141 9.46 -17.91 2.01
CA GLU A 141 10.65 -17.31 1.40
C GLU A 141 10.39 -15.90 0.87
N LEU A 142 9.23 -15.66 0.25
CA LEU A 142 8.81 -14.33 -0.20
C LEU A 142 8.59 -13.37 0.98
N VAL A 143 8.03 -13.86 2.10
CA VAL A 143 7.87 -13.06 3.33
C VAL A 143 9.24 -12.71 3.91
N ARG A 144 10.18 -13.66 4.00
CA ARG A 144 11.57 -13.37 4.42
C ARG A 144 12.20 -12.31 3.55
N ARG A 145 12.09 -12.44 2.22
CA ARG A 145 12.63 -11.46 1.28
C ARG A 145 12.00 -10.08 1.44
N MET A 146 10.68 -10.02 1.66
CA MET A 146 9.95 -8.78 1.91
C MET A 146 10.45 -8.09 3.18
N VAL A 147 10.63 -8.84 4.27
CA VAL A 147 11.06 -8.31 5.56
C VAL A 147 12.52 -7.85 5.51
N GLU A 148 13.41 -8.68 4.98
CA GLU A 148 14.84 -8.39 4.85
C GLU A 148 15.13 -7.13 4.04
N GLY A 149 14.38 -6.90 2.94
CA GLY A 149 14.52 -5.72 2.09
C GLY A 149 13.61 -4.54 2.47
N SER A 150 12.92 -4.61 3.61
CA SER A 150 11.88 -3.64 3.95
C SER A 150 12.44 -2.26 4.28
N LYS A 151 13.62 -2.19 4.92
CA LYS A 151 14.32 -0.93 5.21
C LYS A 151 14.61 -0.16 3.93
N GLU A 152 15.33 -0.81 3.01
CA GLU A 152 15.75 -0.20 1.75
C GLU A 152 14.53 0.18 0.91
N ALA A 153 13.48 -0.66 0.91
CA ALA A 153 12.25 -0.36 0.17
C ALA A 153 11.53 0.88 0.72
N VAL A 154 11.42 1.03 2.05
CA VAL A 154 10.80 2.21 2.68
C VAL A 154 11.62 3.46 2.42
N GLU A 155 12.93 3.42 2.66
CA GLU A 155 13.81 4.58 2.48
C GLU A 155 13.88 5.02 1.02
N TRP A 156 13.98 4.06 0.09
CA TRP A 156 13.90 4.32 -1.35
C TRP A 156 12.56 4.94 -1.73
N LEU A 157 11.44 4.42 -1.24
CA LEU A 157 10.12 4.96 -1.57
C LEU A 157 9.98 6.41 -1.10
N LEU A 158 10.38 6.70 0.14
CA LEU A 158 10.26 8.04 0.72
C LEU A 158 11.15 9.06 -0.01
N ASP A 159 12.39 8.69 -0.34
CA ASP A 159 13.30 9.53 -1.13
C ASP A 159 12.72 9.83 -2.52
N ARG A 160 12.31 8.78 -3.24
CA ARG A 160 11.88 8.89 -4.64
C ARG A 160 10.51 9.48 -4.83
N ALA A 161 9.63 9.30 -3.85
CA ALA A 161 8.38 10.04 -3.77
C ALA A 161 8.57 11.47 -3.21
N SER A 162 9.80 11.87 -2.86
CA SER A 162 10.15 13.19 -2.33
C SER A 162 9.32 13.56 -1.10
N ILE A 163 9.17 12.62 -0.17
CA ILE A 163 8.43 12.81 1.07
C ILE A 163 9.33 13.54 2.07
N PRO A 164 8.96 14.75 2.53
CA PRO A 164 9.81 15.50 3.43
C PRO A 164 9.75 14.93 4.87
N PRO A 165 10.84 15.00 5.64
CA PRO A 165 10.81 14.75 7.08
C PRO A 165 10.01 15.86 7.81
N PRO A 166 9.52 15.60 9.04
CA PRO A 166 9.64 14.33 9.77
C PRO A 166 8.76 13.22 9.18
N ILE A 167 9.26 11.98 9.28
CA ILE A 167 8.53 10.77 8.91
C ILE A 167 7.98 10.14 10.18
N LEU A 168 6.67 9.91 10.23
CA LEU A 168 6.02 9.34 11.40
C LEU A 168 6.07 7.81 11.33
N VAL A 169 6.34 7.17 12.46
CA VAL A 169 6.31 5.70 12.60
C VAL A 169 5.18 5.30 13.55
N GLY A 170 4.19 4.59 13.02
CA GLY A 170 3.00 4.16 13.76
C GLY A 170 2.94 2.66 14.05
N GLN A 171 2.19 2.30 15.09
CA GLN A 171 1.84 0.93 15.45
C GLN A 171 0.54 0.51 14.76
N MET A 172 0.48 -0.69 14.19
CA MET A 172 -0.75 -1.30 13.65
C MET A 172 -1.08 -2.59 14.39
N GLY A 173 -2.27 -3.14 14.13
CA GLY A 173 -2.68 -4.42 14.70
C GLY A 173 -1.77 -5.57 14.25
N GLY A 174 -1.45 -6.47 15.16
CA GLY A 174 -0.59 -7.64 14.92
C GLY A 174 0.91 -7.35 14.93
N HIS A 175 1.34 -6.11 15.21
CA HIS A 175 2.74 -5.73 15.33
C HIS A 175 3.22 -5.78 16.79
N THR A 176 4.45 -6.21 17.04
CA THR A 176 5.14 -6.04 18.33
C THR A 176 5.79 -4.66 18.47
N SER A 177 6.20 -4.03 17.36
CA SER A 177 6.90 -2.73 17.34
C SER A 177 6.31 -1.81 16.27
N SER A 178 6.28 -0.50 16.57
CA SER A 178 5.87 0.53 15.60
C SER A 178 6.78 0.47 14.36
N ARG A 179 6.19 0.27 13.19
CA ARG A 179 6.96 0.08 11.95
C ARG A 179 6.26 0.57 10.68
N THR A 180 5.12 1.25 10.83
CA THR A 180 4.36 1.78 9.70
C THR A 180 4.71 3.24 9.45
N HIS A 181 5.44 3.48 8.36
CA HIS A 181 6.00 4.77 7.97
C HIS A 181 5.01 5.58 7.15
N ARG A 182 4.84 6.86 7.49
CA ARG A 182 3.94 7.78 6.79
C ARG A 182 4.45 9.23 6.81
N PRO A 183 4.04 10.07 5.84
CA PRO A 183 4.30 11.50 5.91
C PRO A 183 3.68 12.14 7.15
N LEU A 184 4.24 13.29 7.57
CA LEU A 184 3.70 14.11 8.65
C LEU A 184 2.24 14.52 8.41
N SER A 185 1.89 14.82 7.15
CA SER A 185 0.55 15.23 6.75
C SER A 185 0.06 14.54 5.48
N GLY A 186 -1.25 14.49 5.32
CA GLY A 186 -1.90 13.80 4.20
C GLY A 186 -1.97 12.28 4.39
N LEU A 187 -2.69 11.63 3.47
CA LEU A 187 -2.79 10.17 3.43
C LEU A 187 -1.53 9.59 2.78
N ALA A 188 -0.94 8.56 3.41
CA ALA A 188 0.34 8.01 2.97
C ALA A 188 0.30 7.51 1.52
N GLY A 189 -0.73 6.76 1.15
CA GLY A 189 -0.92 6.23 -0.19
C GLY A 189 -1.00 7.31 -1.26
N ALA A 190 -1.79 8.37 -1.00
CA ALA A 190 -1.91 9.50 -1.93
C ALA A 190 -0.56 10.22 -2.12
N ALA A 191 0.19 10.43 -1.02
CA ALA A 191 1.50 11.07 -1.07
C ALA A 191 2.52 10.22 -1.86
N PHE A 192 2.60 8.91 -1.58
CA PHE A 192 3.52 8.01 -2.28
C PHE A 192 3.21 7.92 -3.77
N ILE A 193 1.93 7.76 -4.15
CA ILE A 193 1.53 7.71 -5.54
C ILE A 193 1.81 9.02 -6.25
N SER A 194 1.44 10.16 -5.67
CA SER A 194 1.69 11.46 -6.29
C SER A 194 3.18 11.73 -6.48
N GLY A 195 4.00 11.40 -5.49
CA GLY A 195 5.45 11.54 -5.55
C GLY A 195 6.09 10.66 -6.62
N LEU A 196 5.74 9.37 -6.64
CA LEU A 196 6.25 8.44 -7.66
C LEU A 196 5.75 8.77 -9.07
N GLU A 197 4.49 9.16 -9.23
CA GLU A 197 3.96 9.62 -10.51
C GLU A 197 4.77 10.81 -11.01
N LYS A 198 5.04 11.80 -10.16
CA LYS A 198 5.89 12.94 -10.50
C LYS A 198 7.31 12.50 -10.86
N ALA A 199 7.89 11.52 -10.16
CA ALA A 199 9.21 10.99 -10.46
C ALA A 199 9.27 10.28 -11.83
N VAL A 200 8.30 9.42 -12.10
CA VAL A 200 8.17 8.66 -13.36
C VAL A 200 7.92 9.59 -14.54
N MET A 201 7.03 10.58 -14.40
CA MET A 201 6.64 11.48 -15.50
C MET A 201 7.80 12.32 -16.06
N LYS A 202 8.89 12.53 -15.30
CA LYS A 202 10.10 13.21 -15.79
C LYS A 202 10.72 12.50 -17.01
N TYR A 203 10.57 11.19 -17.10
CA TYR A 203 11.12 10.38 -18.20
C TYR A 203 10.29 10.45 -19.48
N ARG A 204 9.14 11.12 -19.45
CA ARG A 204 8.26 11.29 -20.62
C ARG A 204 8.85 12.25 -21.64
N GLU A 205 9.46 13.34 -21.19
CA GLU A 205 10.09 14.35 -22.06
C GLU A 205 11.25 13.76 -22.86
N ASP A 206 11.99 12.85 -22.22
CA ASP A 206 13.13 12.11 -22.77
C ASP A 206 12.74 10.96 -23.71
N GLY A 207 11.46 10.70 -23.91
CA GLY A 207 10.92 9.60 -24.73
C GLY A 207 11.09 8.20 -24.12
N GLN A 208 11.67 8.08 -22.91
CA GLN A 208 11.87 6.80 -22.22
C GLN A 208 10.57 6.26 -21.61
N LEU A 209 9.58 7.11 -21.36
CA LEU A 209 8.29 6.72 -20.81
C LEU A 209 7.14 7.02 -21.77
N LYS A 210 6.29 6.02 -21.98
CA LYS A 210 4.94 6.17 -22.52
C LYS A 210 3.92 5.77 -21.44
N VAL A 211 2.93 6.64 -21.19
CA VAL A 211 1.82 6.35 -20.27
C VAL A 211 0.52 6.23 -21.06
N MET A 212 -0.24 5.17 -20.80
CA MET A 212 -1.55 4.89 -21.41
C MET A 212 -2.58 4.63 -20.31
N THR A 213 -3.34 5.65 -19.93
CA THR A 213 -4.51 5.51 -19.05
C THR A 213 -5.77 5.19 -19.87
N GLY A 214 -6.85 4.75 -19.22
CA GLY A 214 -8.07 4.34 -19.90
C GLY A 214 -7.89 3.12 -20.80
N THR A 215 -6.80 2.38 -20.63
CA THR A 215 -6.35 1.33 -21.55
C THR A 215 -6.26 0.00 -20.81
N ARG A 216 -7.12 -0.96 -21.18
CA ARG A 216 -7.12 -2.30 -20.57
C ARG A 216 -6.31 -3.28 -21.41
N VAL A 217 -5.38 -4.00 -20.77
CA VAL A 217 -4.70 -5.15 -21.38
C VAL A 217 -5.64 -6.36 -21.33
N VAL A 218 -5.87 -7.01 -22.46
CA VAL A 218 -6.85 -8.10 -22.60
C VAL A 218 -6.21 -9.46 -22.78
N GLU A 219 -5.01 -9.52 -23.35
CA GLU A 219 -4.30 -10.77 -23.64
C GLU A 219 -2.79 -10.52 -23.70
N THR A 220 -1.99 -11.49 -23.27
CA THR A 220 -0.56 -11.57 -23.56
C THR A 220 -0.36 -12.56 -24.69
N GLU A 221 0.37 -12.19 -25.74
CA GLU A 221 0.65 -13.13 -26.85
C GLU A 221 1.51 -14.30 -26.36
N LYS A 222 0.86 -15.43 -26.04
CA LYS A 222 1.43 -16.77 -26.03
C LYS A 222 0.57 -17.66 -26.93
N VAL A 223 1.22 -18.53 -27.71
CA VAL A 223 0.58 -19.53 -28.56
C VAL A 223 -0.42 -20.35 -27.72
N ARG A 224 -1.67 -20.37 -28.21
CA ARG A 224 -2.88 -20.87 -27.57
C ARG A 224 -2.79 -22.30 -27.03
N GLU A 225 -3.54 -22.55 -25.94
CA GLU A 225 -4.52 -23.65 -25.83
C GLU A 225 -5.57 -23.34 -24.72
N GLY A 226 -6.87 -23.38 -25.07
CA GLY A 226 -8.03 -23.63 -24.20
C GLY A 226 -8.42 -22.61 -23.10
N GLY A 227 -9.64 -22.05 -23.17
CA GLY A 227 -10.18 -21.07 -22.21
C GLY A 227 -11.19 -21.61 -21.18
N GLU A 228 -11.65 -20.71 -20.28
CA GLU A 228 -12.94 -20.64 -19.53
C GLU A 228 -12.82 -19.46 -18.53
N GLY A 229 -13.77 -18.54 -18.35
CA GLY A 229 -15.07 -18.64 -17.66
C GLY A 229 -15.11 -17.55 -16.56
N ASP A 230 -16.06 -16.61 -16.60
CA ASP A 230 -16.09 -15.42 -15.72
C ASP A 230 -16.99 -15.67 -14.50
N GLU A 231 -16.40 -15.93 -13.33
CA GLU A 231 -17.14 -16.08 -12.06
C GLU A 231 -17.20 -14.74 -11.30
N ARG A 232 -18.42 -14.27 -11.00
CA ARG A 232 -18.68 -13.16 -10.07
C ARG A 232 -18.98 -13.72 -8.68
N SER A 233 -18.19 -13.31 -7.69
CA SER A 233 -18.39 -13.61 -6.27
C SER A 233 -19.43 -12.67 -5.61
N GLU A 234 -20.14 -13.23 -4.62
CA GLU A 234 -21.29 -12.69 -3.88
C GLU A 234 -21.05 -11.40 -3.04
N SER A 235 -22.18 -10.81 -2.64
CA SER A 235 -22.42 -9.44 -2.16
C SER A 235 -21.97 -9.13 -0.71
N ARG A 236 -20.67 -8.89 -0.50
CA ARG A 236 -20.18 -8.09 0.65
C ARG A 236 -19.65 -6.75 0.16
N LYS A 237 -19.99 -5.64 0.84
CA LYS A 237 -19.43 -4.31 0.52
C LYS A 237 -17.93 -4.30 0.84
N GLY A 238 -17.08 -4.17 -0.18
CA GLY A 238 -15.62 -4.07 -0.02
C GLY A 238 -15.13 -2.64 0.23
N THR A 239 -13.83 -2.47 0.47
CA THR A 239 -13.14 -1.15 0.58
C THR A 239 -12.37 -0.79 -0.70
N ASN A 240 -12.30 -1.71 -1.67
CA ASN A 240 -11.57 -1.57 -2.93
C ASN A 240 -12.28 -0.66 -3.93
N GLY A 241 -11.58 -0.08 -4.90
CA GLY A 241 -12.24 0.51 -6.07
C GLY A 241 -12.95 -0.54 -6.92
N ALA A 242 -14.02 -0.13 -7.62
CA ALA A 242 -14.80 -1.00 -8.52
C ALA A 242 -13.95 -1.65 -9.63
N PHE A 243 -12.78 -1.09 -9.93
CA PHE A 243 -11.80 -1.61 -10.89
C PHE A 243 -11.04 -2.86 -10.42
N THR A 244 -11.14 -3.26 -9.15
CA THR A 244 -10.38 -4.39 -8.58
C THR A 244 -11.09 -5.72 -8.85
N THR A 245 -10.97 -6.23 -10.09
CA THR A 245 -11.77 -7.36 -10.59
C THR A 245 -10.98 -8.63 -10.91
N GLY A 246 -9.68 -8.66 -10.57
CA GLY A 246 -8.80 -9.81 -10.80
C GLY A 246 -8.26 -9.95 -12.23
N ASP A 247 -8.43 -8.94 -13.09
CA ASP A 247 -7.97 -8.95 -14.49
C ASP A 247 -6.49 -9.34 -14.65
N GLY A 248 -5.60 -8.82 -13.79
CA GLY A 248 -4.17 -9.15 -13.84
C GLY A 248 -3.89 -10.63 -13.52
N ILE A 249 -4.66 -11.25 -12.61
CA ILE A 249 -4.54 -12.68 -12.29
C ILE A 249 -5.04 -13.51 -13.47
N LYS A 250 -6.15 -13.12 -14.11
CA LYS A 250 -6.66 -13.78 -15.31
C LYS A 250 -5.64 -13.73 -16.45
N LEU A 251 -5.01 -12.57 -16.66
CA LEU A 251 -3.95 -12.38 -17.65
C LEU A 251 -2.74 -13.27 -17.35
N ALA A 252 -2.31 -13.33 -16.09
CA ALA A 252 -1.19 -14.18 -15.66
C ALA A 252 -1.47 -15.67 -15.91
N ARG A 253 -2.66 -16.15 -15.55
CA ARG A 253 -3.09 -17.54 -15.75
C ARG A 253 -3.17 -17.90 -17.24
N HIS A 254 -3.69 -17.00 -18.07
CA HIS A 254 -3.70 -17.16 -19.53
C HIS A 254 -2.28 -17.28 -20.10
N ALA A 255 -1.30 -16.61 -19.47
CA ALA A 255 0.11 -16.75 -19.82
C ALA A 255 0.78 -18.02 -19.24
N GLY A 256 0.03 -18.90 -18.56
CA GLY A 256 0.52 -20.14 -17.96
C GLY A 256 1.07 -20.00 -16.54
N ALA A 257 0.83 -18.88 -15.84
CA ALA A 257 1.24 -18.72 -14.44
C ALA A 257 0.35 -19.54 -13.49
N GLY A 258 0.96 -20.18 -12.50
CA GLY A 258 0.25 -20.77 -11.37
C GLY A 258 -0.29 -19.72 -10.40
N THR A 259 -1.24 -20.11 -9.55
CA THR A 259 -1.76 -19.30 -8.45
C THR A 259 -1.63 -20.04 -7.14
N VAL A 260 -1.34 -19.31 -6.06
CA VAL A 260 -1.36 -19.81 -4.69
C VAL A 260 -2.27 -18.90 -3.86
N ASP A 261 -2.92 -19.47 -2.85
CA ASP A 261 -3.59 -18.75 -1.76
C ASP A 261 -4.80 -17.89 -2.21
N MET A 262 -5.46 -18.27 -3.30
CA MET A 262 -6.62 -17.55 -3.84
C MET A 262 -7.82 -17.53 -2.89
N GLU A 263 -7.88 -18.48 -1.95
CA GLU A 263 -8.86 -18.59 -0.88
C GLU A 263 -8.59 -17.64 0.31
N MET A 264 -7.38 -17.08 0.40
CA MET A 264 -6.94 -16.24 1.52
C MET A 264 -7.41 -14.78 1.32
N VAL A 265 -8.69 -14.52 1.58
CA VAL A 265 -9.29 -13.19 1.45
C VAL A 265 -9.38 -12.49 2.81
N GLN A 266 -8.74 -11.32 2.92
CA GLN A 266 -8.78 -10.51 4.14
C GLN A 266 -10.01 -9.59 4.16
N VAL A 267 -10.68 -9.55 5.31
CA VAL A 267 -11.71 -8.55 5.63
C VAL A 267 -11.10 -7.51 6.57
N HIS A 268 -11.29 -6.22 6.25
CA HIS A 268 -10.91 -5.14 7.15
C HIS A 268 -11.99 -4.97 8.23
N PRO A 269 -11.65 -4.94 9.53
CA PRO A 269 -12.66 -4.93 10.60
C PRO A 269 -13.45 -3.62 10.67
N THR A 270 -12.85 -2.50 10.26
CA THR A 270 -13.44 -1.16 10.43
C THR A 270 -13.65 -0.46 9.09
N GLY A 271 -14.90 -0.35 8.66
CA GLY A 271 -15.36 0.49 7.55
C GLY A 271 -16.59 1.27 7.98
N PHE A 272 -16.69 2.54 7.62
CA PHE A 272 -17.81 3.39 8.01
C PHE A 272 -19.10 2.93 7.32
N SER A 273 -20.07 2.47 8.11
CA SER A 273 -21.44 2.15 7.68
C SER A 273 -22.31 3.41 7.56
N ASP A 274 -22.09 4.35 8.48
CA ASP A 274 -22.76 5.65 8.55
C ASP A 274 -22.03 6.68 7.68
N VAL A 275 -22.39 6.72 6.40
CA VAL A 275 -21.87 7.72 5.46
C VAL A 275 -22.98 8.76 5.24
N PRO A 276 -22.75 10.08 5.47
CA PRO A 276 -23.80 11.08 5.31
C PRO A 276 -24.48 11.05 3.94
N THR A 277 -25.78 11.36 3.92
CA THR A 277 -26.59 11.52 2.69
C THR A 277 -25.87 12.42 1.68
N GLY A 278 -25.70 11.95 0.45
CA GLY A 278 -24.88 12.59 -0.60
C GLY A 278 -23.49 11.95 -0.83
N PHE A 279 -22.97 11.16 0.11
CA PHE A 279 -21.80 10.30 -0.10
C PHE A 279 -22.16 8.81 -0.22
N SER A 280 -23.38 8.43 0.18
CA SER A 280 -23.89 7.05 0.29
C SER A 280 -24.70 6.56 -0.92
N ASP A 281 -25.13 7.43 -1.82
CA ASP A 281 -26.34 7.13 -2.61
C ASP A 281 -26.07 6.53 -4.01
N THR A 282 -24.92 5.87 -4.20
CA THR A 282 -24.63 5.13 -5.44
C THR A 282 -24.57 3.63 -5.16
N PRO A 283 -25.48 2.83 -5.72
CA PRO A 283 -25.38 1.37 -5.68
C PRO A 283 -24.00 0.90 -6.15
N GLY A 284 -23.34 0.03 -5.38
CA GLY A 284 -22.01 -0.50 -5.70
C GLY A 284 -20.82 0.32 -5.18
N ARG A 285 -21.04 1.40 -4.41
CA ARG A 285 -19.95 2.14 -3.77
C ARG A 285 -19.37 1.38 -2.57
N SER A 286 -18.05 1.23 -2.57
CA SER A 286 -17.26 0.63 -1.48
C SER A 286 -17.31 1.47 -0.21
N LEU A 287 -17.25 0.80 0.95
CA LEU A 287 -17.20 1.48 2.24
C LEU A 287 -15.93 2.34 2.35
N ILE A 288 -16.05 3.49 3.02
CA ILE A 288 -14.87 4.28 3.39
C ILE A 288 -14.18 3.54 4.54
N LEU A 289 -12.93 3.16 4.31
CA LEU A 289 -12.13 2.47 5.32
C LEU A 289 -11.81 3.41 6.48
N CYS A 290 -12.09 2.95 7.70
CA CYS A 290 -11.63 3.61 8.92
C CYS A 290 -10.24 3.09 9.25
N ALA A 291 -9.23 3.95 9.14
CA ALA A 291 -7.82 3.56 9.17
C ALA A 291 -7.43 2.86 10.48
N GLU A 292 -6.64 1.80 10.35
CA GLU A 292 -6.12 1.02 11.48
C GLU A 292 -5.25 1.86 12.43
N ILE A 293 -4.63 2.94 11.95
CA ILE A 293 -3.87 3.89 12.77
C ILE A 293 -4.71 4.53 13.88
N LEU A 294 -6.03 4.65 13.74
CA LEU A 294 -6.87 5.15 14.84
C LEU A 294 -6.81 4.19 16.04
N ARG A 295 -6.90 2.87 15.80
CA ARG A 295 -6.71 1.84 16.83
C ARG A 295 -5.27 1.83 17.33
N GLY A 296 -4.31 1.89 16.41
CA GLY A 296 -2.87 2.03 16.70
C GLY A 296 -2.53 3.18 17.65
N ALA A 297 -3.26 4.29 17.54
CA ALA A 297 -3.08 5.49 18.35
C ALA A 297 -3.84 5.46 19.69
N GLY A 298 -4.68 4.45 19.94
CA GLY A 298 -5.38 4.27 21.21
C GLY A 298 -6.91 4.31 21.16
N SER A 299 -7.50 4.37 19.97
CA SER A 299 -8.96 4.29 19.83
C SER A 299 -9.48 2.90 20.22
N VAL A 300 -10.68 2.86 20.79
CA VAL A 300 -11.32 1.62 21.26
C VAL A 300 -12.56 1.27 20.45
N LEU A 301 -12.91 -0.02 20.42
CA LEU A 301 -14.12 -0.52 19.77
C LEU A 301 -15.18 -0.87 20.80
N LEU A 302 -16.38 -0.30 20.65
CA LEU A 302 -17.53 -0.55 21.52
C LEU A 302 -18.64 -1.31 20.78
N ASP A 303 -19.27 -2.24 21.47
CA ASP A 303 -20.52 -2.85 21.03
C ASP A 303 -21.75 -1.96 21.32
N ARG A 304 -22.94 -2.39 20.85
CA ARG A 304 -24.21 -1.73 21.15
C ARG A 304 -24.52 -1.57 22.65
N GLY A 305 -23.88 -2.37 23.51
CA GLY A 305 -24.01 -2.27 24.95
C GLY A 305 -23.08 -1.24 25.55
N GLY A 306 -22.18 -0.61 24.79
CA GLY A 306 -21.15 0.31 25.30
C GLY A 306 -19.93 -0.40 25.88
N SER A 307 -19.82 -1.72 25.73
CA SER A 307 -18.67 -2.50 26.24
C SER A 307 -17.60 -2.68 25.18
N ARG A 308 -16.34 -2.64 25.60
CA ARG A 308 -15.21 -3.18 24.80
C ARG A 308 -15.30 -4.69 24.76
N PHE A 309 -14.87 -5.28 23.65
CA PHE A 309 -15.06 -6.71 23.39
C PHE A 309 -13.84 -7.42 22.80
N VAL A 310 -12.78 -6.69 22.49
CA VAL A 310 -11.56 -7.20 21.84
C VAL A 310 -10.37 -6.31 22.17
N ASP A 311 -9.16 -6.85 22.01
CA ASP A 311 -7.96 -6.04 21.91
C ASP A 311 -7.86 -5.42 20.52
N GLU A 312 -7.93 -4.10 20.44
CA GLU A 312 -7.95 -3.37 19.18
C GLU A 312 -6.63 -3.46 18.38
N LEU A 313 -5.54 -3.95 19.00
CA LEU A 313 -4.26 -4.21 18.35
C LEU A 313 -4.06 -5.69 17.96
N GLU A 314 -5.05 -6.55 18.15
CA GLU A 314 -5.00 -7.90 17.58
C GLU A 314 -5.09 -7.89 16.04
N THR A 315 -4.83 -9.05 15.44
CA THR A 315 -4.91 -9.22 13.98
C THR A 315 -6.32 -8.90 13.47
N ARG A 316 -6.41 -8.40 12.23
CA ARG A 316 -7.69 -8.10 11.57
C ARG A 316 -8.64 -9.29 11.58
N LYS A 317 -8.12 -10.52 11.43
CA LYS A 317 -8.90 -11.75 11.53
C LYS A 317 -9.52 -11.89 12.92
N HIS A 318 -8.72 -11.77 13.98
CA HIS A 318 -9.23 -11.93 15.35
C HIS A 318 -10.27 -10.85 15.70
N VAL A 319 -10.00 -9.59 15.35
CA VAL A 319 -10.96 -8.49 15.56
C VAL A 319 -12.26 -8.75 14.81
N THR A 320 -12.18 -9.15 13.53
CA THR A 320 -13.36 -9.47 12.71
C THR A 320 -14.13 -10.68 13.25
N ASP A 321 -13.45 -11.73 13.70
CA ASP A 321 -14.08 -12.92 14.31
C ASP A 321 -14.83 -12.54 15.60
N LYS A 322 -14.21 -11.70 16.46
CA LYS A 322 -14.85 -11.17 17.67
C LYS A 322 -16.06 -10.32 17.35
N MET A 323 -16.01 -9.52 16.28
CA MET A 323 -17.17 -8.78 15.79
C MET A 323 -18.28 -9.76 15.36
N ASN A 324 -18.01 -10.66 14.41
CA ASN A 324 -19.01 -11.59 13.89
C ASN A 324 -19.69 -12.43 14.98
N ASN A 325 -18.93 -12.90 15.98
CA ASN A 325 -19.45 -13.70 17.09
C ASN A 325 -20.42 -12.95 18.03
N ARG A 326 -20.45 -11.61 17.97
CA ARG A 326 -21.42 -10.79 18.74
C ARG A 326 -22.81 -10.76 18.11
N GLY A 327 -22.95 -11.16 16.86
CA GLY A 327 -24.23 -11.13 16.14
C GLY A 327 -24.79 -9.71 15.96
N GLN A 328 -23.91 -8.71 15.84
CA GLN A 328 -24.25 -7.33 15.52
C GLN A 328 -23.43 -6.87 14.30
N VAL A 329 -23.94 -5.85 13.60
CA VAL A 329 -23.35 -5.37 12.33
C VAL A 329 -22.75 -3.96 12.45
N GLU A 330 -23.09 -3.23 13.50
CA GLU A 330 -22.64 -1.86 13.76
C GLU A 330 -21.94 -1.77 15.11
N TYR A 331 -20.89 -0.97 15.14
CA TYR A 331 -19.98 -0.78 16.28
C TYR A 331 -19.53 0.67 16.29
N ALA A 332 -19.16 1.18 17.46
CA ALA A 332 -18.54 2.50 17.56
C ALA A 332 -17.03 2.36 17.70
N ILE A 333 -16.28 3.18 16.97
CA ILE A 333 -14.89 3.48 17.31
C ILE A 333 -14.88 4.78 18.12
N VAL A 334 -14.32 4.74 19.32
CA VAL A 334 -14.18 5.92 20.19
C VAL A 334 -12.72 6.36 20.18
N VAL A 335 -12.50 7.61 19.79
CA VAL A 335 -11.17 8.20 19.65
C VAL A 335 -10.92 9.12 20.84
N PRO A 336 -10.09 8.73 21.84
CA PRO A 336 -9.76 9.61 22.96
C PRO A 336 -8.86 10.77 22.51
N PRO A 337 -8.77 11.88 23.28
CA PRO A 337 -8.03 13.08 22.86
C PRO A 337 -6.56 12.84 22.49
N HIS A 338 -5.84 11.98 23.22
CA HIS A 338 -4.45 11.64 22.86
C HIS A 338 -4.35 10.92 21.51
N ALA A 339 -5.32 10.06 21.17
CA ALA A 339 -5.35 9.36 19.89
C ALA A 339 -5.75 10.33 18.76
N ALA A 340 -6.66 11.26 19.04
CA ALA A 340 -7.05 12.31 18.11
C ALA A 340 -5.84 13.21 17.74
N GLU A 341 -5.05 13.60 18.73
CA GLU A 341 -3.80 14.37 18.54
C GLU A 341 -2.76 13.60 17.71
N ALA A 342 -2.60 12.30 17.95
CA ALA A 342 -1.71 11.45 17.15
C ALA A 342 -2.21 11.21 15.72
N THR A 343 -3.50 11.45 15.44
CA THR A 343 -4.17 11.12 14.17
C THR A 343 -4.91 12.30 13.53
N VAL A 344 -4.51 13.55 13.82
CA VAL A 344 -5.18 14.79 13.36
C VAL A 344 -5.54 14.78 11.87
N THR A 345 -4.63 14.31 11.00
CA THR A 345 -4.91 14.21 9.56
C THR A 345 -6.16 13.36 9.28
N HIS A 346 -6.31 12.21 9.95
CA HIS A 346 -7.46 11.34 9.79
C HIS A 346 -8.70 11.93 10.44
N MET A 347 -8.56 12.54 11.62
CA MET A 347 -9.66 13.24 12.30
C MET A 347 -10.28 14.30 11.40
N ASN A 348 -9.46 15.18 10.81
CA ASN A 348 -9.94 16.22 9.90
C ASN A 348 -10.66 15.65 8.67
N ILE A 349 -10.13 14.58 8.08
CA ILE A 349 -10.73 13.93 6.91
C ILE A 349 -12.07 13.29 7.28
N TYR A 350 -12.15 12.57 8.40
CA TYR A 350 -13.35 11.84 8.78
C TYR A 350 -14.44 12.75 9.34
N THR A 351 -14.10 13.70 10.22
CA THR A 351 -15.05 14.72 10.71
C THR A 351 -15.53 15.61 9.57
N GLY A 352 -14.64 16.05 8.67
CA GLY A 352 -15.03 16.84 7.49
C GLY A 352 -15.94 16.08 6.51
N LYS A 353 -15.94 14.75 6.55
CA LYS A 353 -16.86 13.88 5.81
C LYS A 353 -18.11 13.49 6.60
N GLY A 354 -18.25 13.98 7.84
CA GLY A 354 -19.33 13.62 8.77
C GLY A 354 -19.32 12.15 9.21
N LEU A 355 -18.15 11.50 9.18
CA LEU A 355 -17.96 10.09 9.58
C LEU A 355 -17.57 9.93 11.05
N LEU A 356 -17.02 10.99 11.64
CA LEU A 356 -16.74 11.08 13.07
C LEU A 356 -17.55 12.23 13.67
N HIS A 357 -18.06 12.00 14.87
CA HIS A 357 -18.86 12.94 15.63
C HIS A 357 -18.15 13.29 16.92
N GLU A 358 -18.04 14.59 17.18
CA GLU A 358 -17.54 15.08 18.46
C GLU A 358 -18.64 14.89 19.53
N VAL A 359 -18.23 14.42 20.71
CA VAL A 359 -19.09 14.19 21.86
C VAL A 359 -18.35 14.65 23.10
N GLU A 360 -19.07 15.16 24.10
CA GLU A 360 -18.46 15.66 25.33
C GLU A 360 -18.50 14.59 26.44
N GLY A 361 -17.33 14.21 26.94
CA GLY A 361 -17.17 13.30 28.04
C GLY A 361 -17.60 11.87 27.74
N MET A 362 -17.43 11.05 28.77
CA MET A 362 -17.93 9.68 28.79
C MET A 362 -19.46 9.65 28.62
N GLU A 363 -20.16 10.65 29.16
CA GLU A 363 -21.61 10.82 29.01
C GLU A 363 -22.01 11.05 27.54
N GLY A 364 -21.28 11.86 26.79
CA GLY A 364 -21.52 12.07 25.36
C GLY A 364 -21.33 10.78 24.56
N VAL A 365 -20.31 9.97 24.88
CA VAL A 365 -20.15 8.63 24.29
C VAL A 365 -21.33 7.74 24.65
N ARG A 366 -21.75 7.71 25.91
CA ARG A 366 -22.90 6.94 26.38
C ARG A 366 -24.17 7.30 25.60
N ASP A 367 -24.44 8.58 25.46
CA ASP A 367 -25.62 9.10 24.77
C ASP A 367 -25.57 8.78 23.27
N TYR A 368 -24.39 8.88 22.65
CA TYR A 368 -24.19 8.45 21.26
C TYR A 368 -24.51 6.96 21.07
N ILE A 369 -23.97 6.08 21.92
CA ILE A 369 -24.23 4.63 21.84
C ILE A 369 -25.72 4.34 22.05
N LYS A 370 -26.33 4.95 23.06
CA LYS A 370 -27.76 4.81 23.36
C LYS A 370 -28.62 5.13 22.15
N VAL A 371 -28.39 6.29 21.53
CA VAL A 371 -29.22 6.77 20.41
C VAL A 371 -28.89 6.02 19.12
N ARG A 372 -27.62 5.82 18.80
CA ARG A 372 -27.19 5.34 17.48
C ARG A 372 -27.11 3.82 17.37
N LEU A 373 -26.66 3.11 18.41
CA LEU A 373 -26.41 1.66 18.35
C LEU A 373 -27.40 0.82 19.16
N ASN A 374 -27.99 1.37 20.23
CA ASN A 374 -28.79 0.60 21.17
C ASN A 374 -30.31 0.88 21.12
N GLY A 375 -30.77 1.60 20.08
CA GLY A 375 -32.21 1.87 19.88
C GLY A 375 -32.87 2.62 21.04
N GLY A 376 -32.12 3.51 21.70
CA GLY A 376 -32.57 4.30 22.85
C GLY A 376 -32.42 3.63 24.21
N LYS A 377 -31.94 2.38 24.28
CA LYS A 377 -31.71 1.68 25.56
C LYS A 377 -30.41 2.11 26.21
N GLU A 378 -30.41 2.22 27.53
CA GLU A 378 -29.20 2.56 28.29
C GLU A 378 -28.09 1.51 28.06
N PRO A 379 -26.87 1.93 27.69
CA PRO A 379 -25.71 1.05 27.66
C PRO A 379 -25.23 0.73 29.08
N VAL A 380 -24.24 -0.16 29.21
CA VAL A 380 -23.55 -0.39 30.48
C VAL A 380 -22.79 0.86 30.93
N GLU A 381 -22.36 0.88 32.20
CA GLU A 381 -21.53 1.95 32.76
C GLU A 381 -20.22 2.13 31.97
N ILE A 382 -20.20 3.13 31.08
CA ILE A 382 -19.12 3.33 30.12
C ILE A 382 -17.77 3.61 30.81
N HIS A 383 -17.80 4.16 32.02
CA HIS A 383 -16.60 4.41 32.82
C HIS A 383 -15.78 3.14 33.07
N ASP A 384 -16.41 1.98 33.26
CA ASP A 384 -15.71 0.74 33.53
C ASP A 384 -15.09 0.14 32.26
N THR A 385 -15.68 0.43 31.10
CA THR A 385 -15.18 0.04 29.78
C THR A 385 -13.75 0.55 29.52
N PHE A 386 -13.44 1.75 30.01
CA PHE A 386 -12.13 2.38 29.81
C PHE A 386 -11.11 2.08 30.92
N LYS A 387 -11.51 1.40 32.00
CA LYS A 387 -10.62 1.01 33.11
C LYS A 387 -9.87 -0.30 32.88
N MET A 388 -10.30 -1.14 31.94
CA MET A 388 -9.70 -2.46 31.74
C MET A 388 -8.37 -2.38 30.96
N PRO A 389 -7.23 -2.86 31.51
CA PRO A 389 -6.02 -3.05 30.74
C PRO A 389 -6.24 -4.16 29.71
N ILE A 390 -5.70 -4.00 28.51
CA ILE A 390 -5.96 -4.94 27.39
C ILE A 390 -4.86 -6.00 27.28
N ASN A 391 -3.65 -5.68 27.70
CA ASN A 391 -2.56 -6.62 27.96
C ASN A 391 -1.44 -5.84 28.68
N GLU A 392 -0.48 -6.55 29.27
CA GLU A 392 0.66 -5.96 29.99
C GLU A 392 1.70 -5.29 29.05
N THR A 393 1.49 -5.35 27.73
CA THR A 393 2.48 -5.00 26.69
C THR A 393 2.21 -3.69 25.95
N SER A 394 0.99 -3.14 26.01
CA SER A 394 0.65 -1.89 25.31
C SER A 394 1.06 -0.65 26.11
N THR A 395 1.97 0.15 25.56
CA THR A 395 2.48 1.40 26.15
C THR A 395 1.56 2.62 25.95
N ILE A 396 0.41 2.48 25.29
CA ILE A 396 -0.52 3.59 25.04
C ILE A 396 -1.00 4.16 26.40
N PRO A 397 -0.60 5.38 26.80
CA PRO A 397 -0.94 5.93 28.10
C PRO A 397 -2.41 6.26 28.15
N ARG A 398 -3.15 5.57 29.01
CA ARG A 398 -4.60 5.81 29.25
C ARG A 398 -4.87 6.52 30.57
N SER A 399 -3.82 7.03 31.21
CA SER A 399 -3.85 7.67 32.53
C SER A 399 -4.00 9.20 32.50
N ALA A 400 -4.16 9.83 31.33
CA ALA A 400 -4.59 11.21 31.27
C ALA A 400 -6.13 11.25 31.40
N PRO A 401 -6.70 11.95 32.39
CA PRO A 401 -8.14 12.02 32.62
C PRO A 401 -8.71 13.05 31.65
N THR A 402 -8.75 12.73 30.36
CA THR A 402 -9.22 13.70 29.38
C THR A 402 -10.70 13.45 29.14
N VAL A 403 -11.49 14.39 29.67
CA VAL A 403 -12.81 14.77 29.16
C VAL A 403 -12.81 14.50 27.65
N LEU A 404 -13.63 13.54 27.24
CA LEU A 404 -13.87 13.23 25.83
C LEU A 404 -14.47 14.43 25.11
#